data_AF-A0A920VR56-F1
#
_entry.id   AF-A0A920VR56-F1
#
_cell.length_a   1.000
_cell.length_b   1.000
_cell.length_c   1.000
_cell.angle_alpha   90.00
_cell.angle_beta   90.00
_cell.angle_gamma   90.00
#
_symmetry.space_group_name_H-M   'P 1'
#
loop_
_entity.id
_entity.type
_entity.pdbx_description
1 polymer ?
#
loop_
_entity_poly.entity_id
_entity_poly.type
_entity_poly.pdbx_seq_one_letter_code
_entity_poly.pdbx_strand_id
1 'polypeptide(L)'
;MIIGAYTMGLALSNTELKHQVEGPMRSVNNFLVPIFFVVIGMQVDFTAFGAGDTSLSVAIGFVTVLTLFAVFSKLAGSGLPALLVGFNRRGATRVALGMLPRGEVALIIAGIGLTAGVIGQDIFGVAVVMTVVTTIIAPVLLIPAFRGGSGIKADAEDVDRSGE
;
A
#
# COMPACT_ATOMS: atom_id res chain seq x y z
N MET A 1 3.82 -1.26 -14.44
CA MET A 1 4.65 -2.42 -14.87
C MET A 1 4.89 -3.49 -13.79
N ILE A 2 4.57 -3.25 -12.52
CA ILE A 2 4.81 -4.21 -11.41
C ILE A 2 4.11 -5.56 -11.63
N ILE A 3 2.86 -5.55 -12.13
CA ILE A 3 2.10 -6.79 -12.37
C ILE A 3 2.80 -7.66 -13.43
N GLY A 4 3.29 -7.06 -14.52
CA GLY A 4 4.02 -7.81 -15.56
C GLY A 4 5.32 -8.42 -15.04
N ALA A 5 6.09 -7.65 -14.26
CA ALA A 5 7.30 -8.16 -13.61
C ALA A 5 6.99 -9.30 -12.62
N TYR A 6 5.91 -9.17 -11.84
CA TYR A 6 5.45 -10.20 -10.91
C TYR A 6 4.99 -11.47 -11.64
N THR A 7 4.18 -11.34 -12.69
CA THR A 7 3.72 -12.47 -13.51
C THR A 7 4.88 -13.19 -14.17
N MET A 8 5.86 -12.45 -14.70
CA MET A 8 7.06 -13.07 -15.28
C MET A 8 7.90 -13.77 -14.20
N GLY A 9 8.06 -13.17 -13.03
CA GLY A 9 8.70 -13.81 -11.88
C GLY A 9 8.02 -15.11 -11.46
N LEU A 10 6.68 -15.14 -11.43
CA LEU A 10 5.90 -16.36 -11.17
C LEU A 10 6.13 -17.41 -12.25
N ALA A 11 6.11 -17.02 -13.53
CA ALA A 11 6.36 -17.95 -14.64
C ALA A 11 7.76 -18.58 -14.58
N LEU A 12 8.79 -17.81 -14.17
CA LEU A 12 10.16 -18.30 -14.03
C LEU A 12 10.40 -19.05 -12.71
N SER A 13 9.55 -18.89 -11.69
CA SER A 13 9.79 -19.40 -10.34
C SER A 13 9.97 -20.92 -10.26
N ASN A 14 9.40 -21.66 -11.21
CA ASN A 14 9.43 -23.12 -11.27
C ASN A 14 10.47 -23.67 -12.27
N THR A 15 11.36 -22.82 -12.77
CA THR A 15 12.39 -23.18 -13.76
C THR A 15 13.79 -23.16 -13.14
N GLU A 16 14.73 -23.90 -13.72
CA GLU A 16 16.14 -23.88 -13.28
C GLU A 16 16.80 -22.49 -13.44
N LEU A 17 16.22 -21.62 -14.28
CA LEU A 17 16.65 -20.23 -14.45
C LEU A 17 16.47 -19.39 -13.19
N LYS A 18 15.61 -19.80 -12.24
CA LYS A 18 15.39 -19.09 -10.97
C LYS A 18 16.72 -18.76 -10.29
N HIS A 19 17.60 -19.75 -10.10
CA HIS A 19 18.85 -19.56 -9.36
C HIS A 19 19.85 -18.66 -10.11
N GLN A 20 19.80 -18.66 -11.45
CA GLN A 20 20.67 -17.81 -12.27
C GLN A 20 20.21 -16.34 -12.26
N VAL A 21 18.89 -16.10 -12.14
CA VAL A 21 18.30 -14.75 -12.20
C VAL A 21 18.17 -14.12 -10.80
N GLU A 22 17.98 -14.92 -9.75
CA GLU A 22 17.76 -14.45 -8.37
C GLU A 22 18.94 -13.61 -7.82
N GLY A 23 20.17 -14.07 -8.03
CA GLY A 23 21.37 -13.37 -7.58
C GLY A 23 21.51 -11.95 -8.16
N PRO A 24 21.58 -11.80 -9.50
CA PRO A 24 21.62 -10.49 -10.14
C PRO A 24 20.42 -9.60 -9.80
N MET A 25 19.21 -10.16 -9.77
CA MET A 25 18.00 -9.40 -9.42
C MET A 25 18.03 -8.87 -7.99
N ARG A 26 18.65 -9.59 -7.05
CA ARG A 26 18.78 -9.12 -5.66
C ARG A 26 19.63 -7.86 -5.56
N SER A 27 20.73 -7.80 -6.30
CA SER A 27 21.58 -6.59 -6.36
C SER A 27 20.84 -5.42 -7.00
N VAL A 28 20.13 -5.68 -8.10
CA VAL A 28 19.30 -4.66 -8.77
C VAL A 28 18.20 -4.14 -7.84
N ASN A 29 17.52 -5.03 -7.12
CA ASN A 29 16.48 -4.65 -6.15
C ASN A 29 17.04 -3.81 -5.00
N ASN A 30 18.18 -4.18 -4.43
CA ASN A 30 18.82 -3.44 -3.34
C ASN A 30 19.22 -2.01 -3.75
N PHE A 31 19.47 -1.77 -5.05
CA PHE A 31 19.80 -0.46 -5.58
C PHE A 31 18.55 0.34 -6.03
N LEU A 32 17.61 -0.30 -6.73
CA LEU A 32 16.41 0.35 -7.27
C LEU A 32 15.38 0.69 -6.21
N VAL A 33 15.19 -0.15 -5.19
CA VAL A 33 14.15 0.08 -4.16
C VAL A 33 14.40 1.39 -3.40
N PRO A 34 15.62 1.68 -2.89
CA PRO A 34 15.91 2.97 -2.28
C PRO A 34 15.70 4.16 -3.23
N ILE A 35 16.15 4.06 -4.48
CA ILE A 35 15.98 5.12 -5.49
C ILE A 35 14.50 5.39 -5.76
N PHE A 36 13.70 4.35 -5.90
CA PHE A 36 12.25 4.46 -6.07
C PHE A 36 11.63 5.25 -4.90
N PHE A 37 11.96 4.89 -3.66
CA PHE A 37 11.42 5.61 -2.50
C PHE A 37 11.91 7.06 -2.42
N VAL A 38 13.16 7.36 -2.80
CA VAL A 38 13.68 8.73 -2.87
C VAL A 38 12.95 9.55 -3.94
N VAL A 39 12.77 9.02 -5.14
CA VAL A 39 12.05 9.70 -6.23
C VAL A 39 10.61 9.98 -5.85
N ILE A 40 9.91 9.02 -5.24
CA ILE A 40 8.55 9.22 -4.73
C ILE A 40 8.54 10.28 -3.63
N GLY A 41 9.52 10.27 -2.73
CA GLY A 41 9.66 11.29 -1.69
C GLY A 41 9.92 12.69 -2.23
N MET A 42 10.70 12.83 -3.31
CA MET A 42 10.97 14.12 -3.96
C MET A 42 9.76 14.69 -4.70
N GLN A 43 8.81 13.85 -5.14
CA GLN A 43 7.55 14.33 -5.72
C GLN A 43 6.56 14.89 -4.69
N VAL A 44 6.86 14.77 -3.40
CA VAL A 44 6.06 15.36 -2.33
C VAL A 44 6.24 16.87 -2.31
N ASP A 45 5.25 17.56 -2.88
CA ASP A 45 5.20 19.01 -2.81
C ASP A 45 4.42 19.48 -1.58
N PHE A 46 5.17 19.98 -0.58
CA PHE A 46 4.58 20.57 0.63
C PHE A 46 4.12 22.03 0.42
N THR A 47 4.47 22.67 -0.70
CA THR A 47 4.11 24.07 -0.96
C THR A 47 2.61 24.26 -1.20
N ALA A 48 1.91 23.21 -1.66
CA ALA A 48 0.45 23.15 -1.78
C ALA A 48 -0.30 23.37 -0.45
N PHE A 49 0.35 23.12 0.70
CA PHE A 49 -0.25 23.37 2.02
C PHE A 49 -0.05 24.81 2.53
N GLY A 50 0.82 25.60 1.89
CA GLY A 50 1.21 26.94 2.37
C GLY A 50 0.69 28.11 1.53
N ALA A 51 0.15 27.87 0.33
CA ALA A 51 -0.06 28.94 -0.67
C ALA A 51 -1.48 29.53 -0.76
N GLY A 52 -2.46 29.08 0.05
CA GLY A 52 -3.85 29.52 -0.08
C GLY A 52 -4.43 30.11 1.21
N ASP A 53 -4.91 31.35 1.13
CA ASP A 53 -5.74 32.09 2.12
C ASP A 53 -7.04 31.37 2.55
N THR A 54 -7.26 30.13 2.12
CA THR A 54 -8.38 29.30 2.58
C THR A 54 -7.94 28.63 3.87
N SER A 55 -8.48 29.12 5.00
CA SER A 55 -8.18 28.66 6.37
C SER A 55 -7.62 27.24 6.42
N LEU A 56 -6.32 27.14 6.72
CA LEU A 56 -5.53 25.92 6.89
C LEU A 56 -6.30 24.80 7.63
N SER A 57 -7.17 25.18 8.57
CA SER A 57 -8.07 24.30 9.33
C SER A 57 -9.10 23.53 8.48
N VAL A 58 -9.68 24.13 7.44
CA VAL A 58 -10.69 23.48 6.58
C VAL A 58 -10.05 22.49 5.62
N ALA A 59 -8.90 22.85 5.03
CA ALA A 59 -8.13 21.97 4.17
C ALA A 59 -7.60 20.74 4.94
N ILE A 60 -7.02 20.95 6.13
CA ILE A 60 -6.56 19.85 6.99
C ILE A 60 -7.73 18.96 7.45
N GLY A 61 -8.87 19.55 7.78
CA GLY A 61 -10.08 18.79 8.15
C GLY A 61 -10.56 17.89 7.01
N PHE A 62 -10.64 18.43 5.79
CA PHE A 62 -11.08 17.67 4.61
C PHE A 62 -10.09 16.56 4.24
N VAL A 63 -8.78 16.83 4.29
CA VAL A 63 -7.73 15.83 4.05
C VAL A 63 -7.79 14.71 5.09
N THR A 64 -7.98 15.06 6.36
CA THR A 64 -8.08 14.09 7.46
C THR A 64 -9.30 13.18 7.29
N VAL A 65 -10.46 13.76 6.97
CA VAL A 65 -11.69 13.01 6.72
C VAL A 65 -11.55 12.12 5.50
N LEU A 66 -11.03 12.64 4.38
CA LEU A 66 -10.79 11.84 3.18
C LEU A 66 -9.78 10.70 3.42
N THR A 67 -8.73 10.95 4.20
CA THR A 67 -7.73 9.93 4.53
C THR A 67 -8.32 8.85 5.42
N LEU A 68 -9.09 9.23 6.44
CA LEU A 68 -9.83 8.28 7.28
C LEU A 68 -10.82 7.47 6.44
N PHE A 69 -11.62 8.12 5.60
CA PHE A 69 -12.58 7.44 4.75
C PHE A 69 -11.90 6.50 3.76
N ALA A 70 -10.76 6.90 3.19
CA ALA A 70 -9.94 6.07 2.32
C ALA A 70 -9.37 4.84 3.04
N VAL A 71 -8.88 5.02 4.27
CA VAL A 71 -8.37 3.93 5.11
C VAL A 71 -9.49 2.97 5.47
N PHE A 72 -10.60 3.47 6.03
CA PHE A 72 -11.75 2.66 6.43
C PHE A 72 -12.39 1.93 5.25
N SER A 73 -12.58 2.60 4.11
CA SER A 73 -13.15 1.98 2.91
C SER A 73 -12.26 0.84 2.41
N LYS A 74 -10.93 0.98 2.46
CA LYS A 74 -10.01 -0.10 2.08
C LYS A 74 -10.01 -1.22 3.10
N LEU A 75 -10.01 -0.88 4.39
CA LEU A 75 -9.97 -1.86 5.47
C LEU A 75 -11.24 -2.72 5.50
N ALA A 76 -12.40 -2.10 5.37
CA ALA A 76 -13.68 -2.79 5.26
C ALA A 76 -13.83 -3.51 3.90
N GLY A 77 -13.48 -2.84 2.80
CA GLY A 77 -13.66 -3.35 1.45
C GLY A 77 -12.79 -4.56 1.11
N SER A 78 -11.59 -4.67 1.70
CA SER A 78 -10.71 -5.83 1.51
C SER A 78 -10.73 -6.82 2.68
N GLY A 79 -11.04 -6.36 3.90
CA GLY A 79 -11.14 -7.22 5.08
C GLY A 79 -12.42 -8.06 5.16
N LEU A 80 -13.58 -7.50 4.77
CA LEU A 80 -14.85 -8.24 4.80
C LEU A 80 -14.87 -9.44 3.84
N PRO A 81 -14.45 -9.30 2.56
CA PRO A 81 -14.40 -10.45 1.65
C PRO A 81 -13.37 -11.49 2.10
N ALA A 82 -12.24 -11.07 2.69
CA ALA A 82 -11.25 -12.01 3.22
C ALA A 82 -11.86 -12.90 4.32
N LEU A 83 -12.71 -12.35 5.18
CA LEU A 83 -13.42 -13.12 6.21
C LEU A 83 -14.41 -14.15 5.60
N LEU A 84 -15.04 -13.82 4.47
CA LEU A 84 -15.97 -14.71 3.76
C LEU A 84 -15.25 -15.85 3.03
N VAL A 85 -14.00 -15.64 2.60
CA VAL A 85 -13.19 -16.63 1.84
C VAL A 85 -12.40 -17.57 2.77
N GLY A 86 -12.63 -17.52 4.09
CA GLY A 86 -12.04 -18.47 5.05
C GLY A 86 -10.80 -17.97 5.79
N PHE A 87 -10.49 -16.68 5.73
CA PHE A 87 -9.51 -16.08 6.64
C PHE A 87 -10.14 -15.83 8.02
N ASN A 88 -9.36 -15.96 9.08
CA ASN A 88 -9.78 -15.53 10.42
C ASN A 88 -9.65 -14.00 10.56
N ARG A 89 -10.13 -13.44 11.68
CA ARG A 89 -10.04 -11.98 11.95
C ARG A 89 -8.61 -11.43 11.82
N ARG A 90 -7.59 -12.23 12.15
CA ARG A 90 -6.17 -11.85 12.02
C ARG A 90 -5.75 -11.84 10.55
N GLY A 91 -6.09 -12.88 9.78
CA GLY A 91 -5.83 -12.98 8.34
C GLY A 91 -6.52 -11.87 7.54
N ALA A 92 -7.80 -11.60 7.84
CA ALA A 92 -8.54 -10.51 7.22
C ALA A 92 -7.87 -9.14 7.50
N THR A 93 -7.40 -8.92 8.73
CA THR A 93 -6.66 -7.68 9.08
C THR A 93 -5.32 -7.60 8.36
N ARG A 94 -4.59 -8.71 8.19
CA ARG A 94 -3.33 -8.75 7.42
C ARG A 94 -3.54 -8.41 5.95
N VAL A 95 -4.59 -8.96 5.32
CA VAL A 95 -4.96 -8.64 3.94
C VAL A 95 -5.32 -7.15 3.83
N ALA A 96 -6.15 -6.67 4.75
CA ALA A 96 -6.60 -5.28 4.76
C ALA A 96 -5.45 -4.27 4.94
N LEU A 97 -4.53 -4.54 5.87
CA LEU A 97 -3.33 -3.75 6.09
C LEU A 97 -2.32 -3.87 4.93
N GLY A 98 -2.21 -5.04 4.30
CA GLY A 98 -1.36 -5.27 3.14
C GLY A 98 -1.84 -4.54 1.90
N MET A 99 -3.15 -4.30 1.79
CA MET A 99 -3.74 -3.50 0.74
C MET A 99 -3.69 -2.00 1.05
N LEU A 100 -3.30 -1.57 2.25
CA LEU A 100 -3.32 -0.16 2.67
C LEU A 100 -2.39 0.76 1.85
N PRO A 101 -1.11 0.40 1.56
CA PRO A 101 -0.23 1.24 0.76
C PRO A 101 -0.89 1.60 -0.57
N ARG A 102 -0.86 2.88 -0.92
CA ARG A 102 -1.17 3.34 -2.27
C ARG A 102 0.16 3.52 -2.98
N GLY A 103 0.29 2.92 -4.16
CA GLY A 103 1.54 2.90 -4.91
C GLY A 103 1.59 3.96 -6.00
N GLU A 104 2.59 3.80 -6.86
CA GLU A 104 2.86 4.57 -8.08
C GLU A 104 1.61 4.85 -8.94
N VAL A 105 0.72 3.87 -9.09
CA VAL A 105 -0.47 3.98 -9.95
C VAL A 105 -1.40 5.11 -9.49
N ALA A 106 -1.53 5.35 -8.19
CA ALA A 106 -2.36 6.44 -7.67
C ALA A 106 -1.80 7.81 -8.05
N LEU A 107 -0.47 7.95 -8.02
CA LEU A 107 0.23 9.17 -8.41
C LEU A 107 0.18 9.39 -9.93
N ILE A 108 0.30 8.34 -10.73
CA ILE A 108 0.14 8.41 -12.18
C ILE A 108 -1.26 8.94 -12.54
N ILE A 109 -2.31 8.38 -11.93
CA ILE A 109 -3.69 8.83 -12.19
C ILE A 109 -3.88 10.28 -11.75
N ALA A 110 -3.34 10.66 -10.58
CA ALA A 110 -3.38 12.05 -10.12
C ALA A 110 -2.64 12.99 -11.09
N GLY A 111 -1.46 12.60 -11.59
CA GLY A 111 -0.70 13.37 -12.57
C GLY A 111 -1.42 13.52 -13.91
N ILE A 112 -2.10 12.47 -14.38
CA ILE A 112 -2.98 12.54 -15.55
C ILE A 112 -4.14 13.50 -15.30
N GLY A 113 -4.76 13.43 -14.11
CA GLY A 113 -5.83 14.36 -13.73
C GLY A 113 -5.40 15.82 -13.71
N LEU A 114 -4.17 16.10 -13.25
CA LEU A 114 -3.61 17.45 -13.21
C LEU A 114 -3.34 17.97 -14.63
N THR A 115 -2.72 17.16 -15.47
CA THR A 115 -2.42 17.55 -16.87
C THR A 115 -3.68 17.66 -17.74
N ALA A 116 -4.73 16.89 -17.43
CA ALA A 116 -6.04 17.01 -18.05
C ALA A 116 -6.88 18.18 -17.52
N GLY A 117 -6.40 18.92 -16.51
CA GLY A 117 -7.13 20.03 -15.88
C GLY A 117 -8.34 19.60 -15.02
N VAL A 118 -8.46 18.30 -14.71
CA VAL A 118 -9.54 17.73 -13.89
C VAL A 118 -9.32 18.03 -12.41
N ILE A 119 -8.06 18.08 -11.97
CA ILE A 119 -7.68 18.44 -10.60
C ILE A 119 -6.67 19.59 -10.61
N GLY A 120 -6.76 20.47 -9.60
CA GLY A 120 -5.78 21.53 -9.37
C GLY A 120 -4.52 21.02 -8.66
N GLN A 121 -3.48 21.84 -8.63
CA GLN A 121 -2.19 21.52 -8.00
C GLN A 121 -2.34 21.22 -6.50
N ASP A 122 -3.32 21.84 -5.84
CA ASP A 122 -3.64 21.60 -4.42
C ASP A 122 -4.08 20.15 -4.17
N ILE A 123 -4.98 19.63 -5.01
CA ILE A 123 -5.50 18.25 -4.89
C ILE A 123 -4.39 17.25 -5.24
N PHE A 124 -3.53 17.58 -6.20
CA PHE A 124 -2.36 16.77 -6.52
C PHE A 124 -1.41 16.66 -5.32
N GLY A 125 -1.07 17.79 -4.67
CA GLY A 125 -0.25 17.80 -3.46
C GLY A 125 -0.86 16.97 -2.31
N VAL A 126 -2.17 17.09 -2.11
CA VAL A 126 -2.92 16.27 -1.14
C VAL A 126 -2.82 14.77 -1.47
N ALA A 127 -3.01 14.39 -2.73
CA ALA A 127 -2.94 12.99 -3.15
C ALA A 127 -1.54 12.40 -2.93
N VAL A 128 -0.49 13.19 -3.18
CA VAL A 128 0.89 12.78 -2.93
C VAL A 128 1.13 12.57 -1.44
N VAL A 129 0.80 13.55 -0.59
CA VAL A 129 0.96 13.43 0.86
C VAL A 129 0.17 12.23 1.41
N MET A 130 -1.08 12.06 1.01
CA MET A 130 -1.91 10.92 1.41
C MET A 130 -1.25 9.58 1.03
N THR A 131 -0.68 9.49 -0.18
CA THR A 131 0.01 8.30 -0.67
C THR A 131 1.26 7.99 0.16
N VAL A 132 2.08 8.99 0.48
CA VAL A 132 3.28 8.81 1.31
C VAL A 132 2.90 8.43 2.74
N VAL A 133 1.96 9.14 3.36
CA VAL A 133 1.49 8.85 4.73
C VAL A 133 0.95 7.43 4.82
N THR A 134 0.07 7.00 3.91
CA THR A 134 -0.45 5.62 3.92
C THR A 134 0.62 4.56 3.67
N THR A 135 1.63 4.87 2.84
CA THR A 135 2.76 3.97 2.56
C THR A 135 3.70 3.82 3.74
N ILE A 136 3.89 4.86 4.57
CA ILE A 136 4.70 4.78 5.80
C ILE A 136 3.91 4.08 6.92
N ILE A 137 2.61 4.37 7.06
CA ILE A 137 1.75 3.76 8.07
C ILE A 137 1.61 2.25 7.86
N ALA A 138 1.52 1.80 6.60
CA ALA A 138 1.33 0.40 6.28
C ALA A 138 2.37 -0.55 6.91
N PRO A 139 3.70 -0.43 6.70
CA PRO A 139 4.68 -1.32 7.32
C PRO A 139 4.67 -1.23 8.85
N VAL A 140 4.43 -0.04 9.43
CA VAL A 140 4.33 0.16 10.89
C VAL A 140 3.18 -0.66 11.49
N LEU A 141 2.04 -0.74 10.80
CA LEU A 141 0.88 -1.53 11.24
C LEU A 141 0.98 -3.00 10.83
N LEU A 142 1.58 -3.30 9.68
CA LEU A 142 1.66 -4.64 9.11
C LEU A 142 2.64 -5.52 9.91
N ILE A 143 3.83 -5.00 10.28
CA ILE A 143 4.85 -5.78 10.98
C ILE A 143 4.32 -6.37 12.31
N PRO A 144 3.64 -5.61 13.19
CA PRO A 144 3.00 -6.17 14.37
C PRO A 144 1.88 -7.17 14.04
N ALA A 145 1.09 -6.93 12.99
CA ALA A 145 -0.01 -7.81 12.61
C ALA A 145 0.46 -9.22 12.19
N PHE A 146 1.71 -9.36 11.75
CA PHE A 146 2.34 -10.64 11.40
C PHE A 146 3.03 -11.35 12.58
N ARG A 147 3.16 -10.75 13.77
CA ARG A 147 3.81 -11.36 14.95
C ARG A 147 2.95 -12.42 15.68
N GLY A 148 1.91 -12.96 15.05
CA GLY A 148 0.98 -13.93 15.65
C GLY A 148 0.72 -15.16 14.77
N GLY A 149 -0.05 -16.12 15.26
CA GLY A 149 -0.33 -17.42 14.59
C GLY A 149 -1.05 -17.34 13.23
N SER A 150 -1.48 -18.50 12.70
CA SER A 150 -2.04 -18.60 11.34
C SER A 150 -3.21 -17.62 11.11
N GLY A 151 -3.26 -17.04 9.91
CA GLY A 151 -4.34 -16.17 9.46
C GLY A 151 -5.49 -16.92 8.80
N ILE A 152 -5.34 -18.22 8.61
CA ILE A 152 -6.33 -19.11 7.97
C ILE A 152 -7.20 -19.72 9.06
N LYS A 153 -8.51 -19.84 8.79
CA LYS A 153 -9.47 -20.35 9.78
C LYS A 153 -9.25 -21.83 10.10
N ALA A 154 -8.96 -22.66 9.09
CA ALA A 154 -8.71 -24.10 9.24
C ALA A 154 -7.51 -24.39 10.16
N ASP A 155 -6.35 -23.79 9.88
CA ASP A 155 -5.14 -23.98 10.71
C ASP A 155 -5.31 -23.50 12.16
N ALA A 156 -6.16 -22.50 12.39
CA ALA A 156 -6.40 -21.97 13.73
C ALA A 156 -7.26 -22.93 14.57
N GLU A 157 -8.17 -23.68 13.95
CA GLU A 157 -9.01 -24.68 14.62
C GLU A 157 -8.23 -25.97 14.92
N ASP A 158 -7.26 -26.35 14.07
CA ASP A 158 -6.41 -27.53 14.31
C ASP A 158 -5.35 -27.30 15.40
N VAL A 159 -4.81 -26.08 15.53
CA VAL A 159 -3.88 -25.74 16.62
C VAL A 159 -4.57 -25.80 17.99
N ASP A 160 -5.83 -25.33 18.06
CA ASP A 160 -6.62 -25.36 19.30
C ASP A 160 -6.93 -26.79 19.75
N ARG A 161 -7.22 -27.70 18.81
CA ARG A 161 -7.49 -29.12 19.07
C ARG A 161 -6.26 -29.95 19.42
N SER A 162 -5.07 -29.53 19.01
CA SER A 162 -3.80 -30.23 19.30
C SER A 162 -3.16 -29.82 20.65
N GLY A 163 -3.71 -28.79 21.30
CA GLY A 163 -3.25 -28.27 22.59
C GLY A 163 -4.07 -28.74 23.81
N GLU A 164 -5.14 -29.51 23.59
CA GLU A 164 -5.92 -30.23 24.62
C GLU A 164 -5.49 -31.71 24.69
#